data_AF-A0A817DAS3-F1
#
_entry.id   AF-A0A817DAS3-F1
#
_cell.length_a   1.000
_cell.length_b   1.000
_cell.length_c   1.000
_cell.angle_alpha   90.00
_cell.angle_beta   90.00
_cell.angle_gamma   90.00
#
_symmetry.space_group_name_H-M   'P 1'
#
loop_
_entity.id
_entity.type
_entity.pdbx_description
1 polymer ?
#
loop_
_entity_poly.entity_id
_entity_poly.type
_entity_poly.pdbx_seq_one_letter_code
_entity_poly.pdbx_strand_id
1 'polypeptide(L)'
;MKGQLKKRTKDPYDGWYDCQYESRFISIDCIRGTFLIDGMTIGFLPEKIIFNELFVRVFGDHIFEVQAADSPNAYVTKYSYHVNGIVQYEFHFNDRRNHLIVKEWYTQTNDMFELIPHSFFENELPDMFVSNYSHWWNEKDQTIEFRPVHFKDIDFLNKSYILSMKTGYVTNTETVNAQILVNQSSAFFQSLFSRYFIRLDDKPYIYMMRDNTFQTSNIIHIHLSRLGIAFRYNATTNIIMSREYSDMCIDKHQCLGTLTGLSSGLLLSPLPINNQTVEHYPYRKLIVPFGEIRCERIFDASHQTVTIQRSSSISFLHQYFVFILNDRLKILQSTDSPTGWLYLALPHAVTSHPLPDQYMGMTGMERAFQLLNSAGC
;
A
#
# COMPACT_ATOMS: atom_id res chain seq x y z
N MET A 1 -36.57 -47.42 -14.33
CA MET A 1 -37.18 -46.07 -14.39
C MET A 1 -36.24 -45.11 -13.68
N LYS A 2 -35.33 -44.45 -14.40
CA LYS A 2 -34.31 -43.56 -13.83
C LYS A 2 -34.52 -42.15 -14.39
N GLY A 3 -34.57 -41.12 -13.54
CA GLY A 3 -34.50 -39.71 -13.95
C GLY A 3 -35.81 -38.94 -14.23
N GLN A 4 -36.98 -39.36 -13.75
CA GLN A 4 -38.20 -38.52 -13.90
C GLN A 4 -38.16 -37.31 -12.93
N LEU A 5 -38.27 -36.10 -13.50
CA LEU A 5 -38.41 -34.84 -12.76
C LEU A 5 -39.77 -34.77 -12.06
N LYS A 6 -39.77 -34.57 -10.73
CA LYS A 6 -40.95 -34.41 -9.89
C LYS A 6 -41.00 -33.00 -9.34
N LYS A 7 -42.15 -32.35 -9.45
CA LYS A 7 -42.36 -31.01 -8.89
C LYS A 7 -42.29 -31.03 -7.36
N ARG A 8 -41.64 -30.03 -6.73
CA ARG A 8 -41.70 -29.85 -5.27
C ARG A 8 -43.12 -29.53 -4.85
N THR A 9 -43.68 -30.29 -3.92
CA THR A 9 -45.09 -30.18 -3.52
C THR A 9 -45.35 -29.15 -2.41
N LYS A 10 -44.31 -28.48 -1.91
CA LYS A 10 -44.42 -27.56 -0.76
C LYS A 10 -45.05 -26.20 -1.12
N ASP A 11 -44.89 -25.74 -2.35
CA ASP A 11 -45.48 -24.49 -2.85
C ASP A 11 -45.87 -24.68 -4.33
N PRO A 12 -47.15 -24.51 -4.71
CA PRO A 12 -47.59 -24.66 -6.10
C PRO A 12 -47.01 -23.59 -7.04
N TYR A 13 -46.54 -22.44 -6.52
CA TYR A 13 -45.94 -21.35 -7.31
C TYR A 13 -44.42 -21.47 -7.43
N ASP A 14 -43.81 -22.41 -6.73
CA ASP A 14 -42.41 -22.75 -6.87
C ASP A 14 -42.14 -23.44 -8.23
N GLY A 15 -41.11 -22.96 -8.94
CA GLY A 15 -40.60 -23.46 -10.21
C GLY A 15 -39.69 -24.69 -10.11
N TRP A 16 -39.44 -25.21 -8.90
CA TRP A 16 -38.51 -26.30 -8.63
C TRP A 16 -39.05 -27.69 -9.00
N TYR A 17 -38.26 -28.42 -9.78
CA TYR A 17 -38.40 -29.84 -10.08
C TYR A 17 -37.15 -30.59 -9.64
N ASP A 18 -37.32 -31.73 -8.98
CA ASP A 18 -36.22 -32.56 -8.50
C ASP A 18 -36.25 -33.95 -9.16
N CYS A 19 -35.09 -34.51 -9.44
CA CYS A 19 -34.95 -35.94 -9.73
C CYS A 19 -33.67 -36.51 -9.12
N GLN A 20 -33.61 -37.83 -9.05
CA GLN A 20 -32.39 -38.55 -8.72
C GLN A 20 -31.92 -39.30 -9.97
N TYR A 21 -30.68 -39.04 -10.38
CA TYR A 21 -30.01 -39.75 -11.46
C TYR A 21 -28.75 -40.42 -10.90
N GLU A 22 -28.77 -41.75 -10.88
CA GLU A 22 -27.74 -42.55 -10.21
C GLU A 22 -27.58 -42.16 -8.73
N SER A 23 -26.39 -41.71 -8.30
CA SER A 23 -26.12 -41.25 -6.94
C SER A 23 -26.29 -39.74 -6.75
N ARG A 24 -26.61 -38.98 -7.80
CA ARG A 24 -26.69 -37.51 -7.75
C ARG A 24 -28.13 -37.00 -7.77
N PHE A 25 -28.38 -35.95 -7.00
CA PHE A 25 -29.65 -35.24 -6.92
C PHE A 25 -29.63 -34.06 -7.90
N ILE A 26 -30.64 -33.94 -8.75
CA ILE A 26 -30.74 -32.87 -9.75
C ILE A 26 -31.95 -32.00 -9.39
N SER A 27 -31.77 -30.68 -9.35
CA SER A 27 -32.86 -29.72 -9.13
C SER A 27 -32.86 -28.67 -10.24
N ILE A 28 -34.03 -28.37 -10.78
CA ILE A 28 -34.21 -27.37 -11.84
C ILE A 28 -35.27 -26.36 -11.41
N ASP A 29 -34.93 -25.08 -11.42
CA ASP A 29 -35.90 -23.97 -11.31
C ASP A 29 -36.22 -23.47 -12.72
N CYS A 30 -37.38 -23.87 -13.23
CA CYS A 30 -37.83 -23.48 -14.57
C CYS A 30 -38.22 -22.00 -14.67
N ILE A 31 -38.44 -21.32 -13.54
CA ILE A 31 -38.81 -19.89 -13.51
C ILE A 31 -37.55 -19.04 -13.59
N ARG A 32 -36.52 -19.40 -12.82
CA ARG A 32 -35.23 -18.67 -12.77
C ARG A 32 -34.18 -19.18 -13.74
N GLY A 33 -34.43 -20.29 -14.43
CA GLY A 33 -33.45 -20.94 -15.30
C GLY A 33 -32.26 -21.53 -14.53
N THR A 34 -32.44 -21.86 -13.26
CA THR A 34 -31.35 -22.39 -12.40
C THR A 34 -31.30 -23.92 -12.52
N PHE A 35 -30.12 -24.46 -12.79
CA PHE A 35 -29.87 -25.91 -12.84
C PHE A 35 -28.84 -26.28 -11.77
N LEU A 36 -29.21 -27.18 -10.87
CA LEU A 36 -28.39 -27.63 -9.74
C LEU A 36 -28.13 -29.14 -9.82
N ILE A 37 -26.91 -29.55 -9.49
CA ILE A 37 -26.52 -30.94 -9.15
C ILE A 37 -26.05 -30.96 -7.70
N ASP A 38 -26.65 -31.81 -6.88
CA ASP A 38 -26.43 -31.95 -5.45
C ASP A 38 -26.56 -30.60 -4.70
N GLY A 39 -27.47 -29.76 -5.18
CA GLY A 39 -27.70 -28.40 -4.66
C GLY A 39 -26.70 -27.35 -5.15
N MET A 40 -25.76 -27.69 -6.03
CA MET A 40 -24.72 -26.81 -6.56
C MET A 40 -24.99 -26.38 -8.00
N THR A 41 -24.75 -25.11 -8.32
CA THR A 41 -24.92 -24.56 -9.69
C THR A 41 -23.93 -25.17 -10.67
N ILE A 42 -24.36 -25.34 -11.92
CA ILE A 42 -23.46 -25.71 -13.03
C ILE A 42 -23.30 -24.50 -13.93
N GLY A 43 -22.08 -24.32 -14.45
CA GLY A 43 -21.77 -23.22 -15.35
C GLY A 43 -21.12 -22.10 -14.59
N PHE A 44 -21.79 -21.46 -13.63
CA PHE A 44 -21.25 -20.28 -12.95
C PHE A 44 -21.17 -20.45 -11.43
N LEU A 45 -20.25 -19.70 -10.83
CA LEU A 45 -20.12 -19.61 -9.38
C LEU A 45 -21.39 -18.97 -8.77
N PRO A 46 -21.86 -19.45 -7.61
CA PRO A 46 -23.01 -18.87 -6.93
C PRO A 46 -22.73 -17.46 -6.41
N GLU A 47 -23.79 -16.66 -6.24
CA GLU A 47 -23.75 -15.27 -5.74
C GLU A 47 -22.90 -15.09 -4.48
N LYS A 48 -22.99 -16.04 -3.55
CA LYS A 48 -22.22 -16.04 -2.28
C LYS A 48 -20.70 -16.03 -2.47
N ILE A 49 -20.21 -16.54 -3.60
CA ILE A 49 -18.79 -16.54 -3.95
C ILE A 49 -18.43 -15.26 -4.71
N ILE A 50 -19.20 -14.91 -5.76
CA ILE A 50 -18.88 -13.76 -6.62
C ILE A 50 -18.99 -12.41 -5.89
N PHE A 51 -19.84 -12.29 -4.87
CA PHE A 51 -19.95 -11.09 -4.04
C PHE A 51 -19.05 -11.13 -2.79
N ASN A 52 -18.27 -12.19 -2.61
CA ASN A 52 -17.34 -12.26 -1.49
C ASN A 52 -16.18 -11.26 -1.71
N GLU A 53 -15.79 -10.54 -0.66
CA GLU A 53 -14.74 -9.51 -0.72
C GLU A 53 -13.41 -10.05 -1.27
N LEU A 54 -13.03 -11.28 -0.89
CA LEU A 54 -11.80 -11.91 -1.38
C LEU A 54 -11.86 -12.17 -2.89
N PHE A 55 -13.02 -12.63 -3.37
CA PHE A 55 -13.24 -12.87 -4.80
C PHE A 55 -13.20 -11.56 -5.58
N VAL A 56 -14.00 -10.58 -5.18
CA VAL A 56 -14.11 -9.28 -5.85
C VAL A 56 -12.76 -8.57 -5.90
N ARG A 57 -11.97 -8.64 -4.84
CA ARG A 57 -10.65 -8.00 -4.80
C ARG A 57 -9.71 -8.52 -5.88
N VAL A 58 -9.63 -9.85 -6.04
CA VAL A 58 -8.64 -10.48 -6.94
C VAL A 58 -9.20 -10.67 -8.33
N PHE A 59 -10.40 -11.25 -8.44
CA PHE A 59 -11.00 -11.61 -9.72
C PHE A 59 -11.93 -10.54 -10.27
N GLY A 60 -12.36 -9.57 -9.47
CA GLY A 60 -13.23 -8.48 -9.89
C GLY A 60 -14.57 -9.00 -10.39
N ASP A 61 -14.90 -8.62 -11.63
CA ASP A 61 -16.08 -9.04 -12.37
C ASP A 61 -15.81 -10.26 -13.29
N HIS A 62 -14.68 -10.96 -13.11
CA HIS A 62 -14.37 -12.12 -13.95
C HIS A 62 -15.36 -13.26 -13.74
N ILE A 63 -15.85 -13.80 -14.86
CA ILE A 63 -16.83 -14.89 -14.86
C ILE A 63 -16.12 -16.21 -15.12
N PHE A 64 -16.07 -17.06 -14.11
CA PHE A 64 -15.54 -18.42 -14.23
C PHE A 64 -16.62 -19.38 -14.68
N GLU A 65 -16.31 -20.16 -15.73
CA GLU A 65 -17.07 -21.36 -16.03
C GLU A 65 -16.61 -22.51 -15.13
N VAL A 66 -17.51 -23.03 -14.29
CA VAL A 66 -17.21 -24.02 -13.25
C VAL A 66 -18.09 -25.27 -13.35
N GLN A 67 -17.58 -26.33 -12.73
CA GLN A 67 -18.31 -27.56 -12.45
C GLN A 67 -18.21 -27.88 -10.95
N ALA A 68 -19.17 -28.65 -10.45
CA ALA A 68 -19.14 -29.17 -9.08
C ALA A 68 -17.89 -30.03 -8.84
N ALA A 69 -17.18 -29.80 -7.74
CA ALA A 69 -16.13 -30.69 -7.26
C ALA A 69 -16.75 -31.87 -6.47
N ASP A 70 -15.90 -32.80 -6.03
CA ASP A 70 -16.34 -33.94 -5.22
C ASP A 70 -16.72 -33.54 -3.78
N SER A 71 -16.20 -32.41 -3.29
CA SER A 71 -16.52 -31.87 -1.98
C SER A 71 -17.78 -30.97 -2.02
N PRO A 72 -18.64 -30.99 -0.98
CA PRO A 72 -19.80 -30.11 -0.90
C PRO A 72 -19.39 -28.63 -0.93
N ASN A 73 -20.15 -27.79 -1.65
CA ASN A 73 -19.88 -26.36 -1.81
C ASN A 73 -18.51 -26.03 -2.44
N ALA A 74 -17.94 -26.95 -3.21
CA ALA A 74 -16.73 -26.71 -3.97
C ALA A 74 -16.98 -26.72 -5.49
N TYR A 75 -16.28 -25.83 -6.17
CA TYR A 75 -16.41 -25.60 -7.61
C TYR A 75 -15.01 -25.57 -8.22
N VAL A 76 -14.81 -26.27 -9.34
CA VAL A 76 -13.54 -26.25 -10.09
C VAL A 76 -13.78 -25.63 -11.46
N THR A 77 -12.85 -24.84 -11.94
CA THR A 77 -12.94 -24.26 -13.29
C THR A 77 -12.89 -25.33 -14.37
N LYS A 78 -13.76 -25.19 -15.39
CA LYS A 78 -13.77 -26.10 -16.54
C LYS A 78 -12.55 -25.93 -17.43
N TYR A 79 -12.10 -24.68 -17.55
CA TYR A 79 -10.94 -24.32 -18.37
C TYR A 79 -9.76 -24.01 -17.46
N SER A 80 -8.58 -24.20 -18.02
CA SER A 80 -7.35 -23.69 -17.43
C SER A 80 -7.07 -22.27 -17.92
N TYR A 81 -6.51 -21.45 -17.04
CA TYR A 81 -6.26 -20.02 -17.24
C TYR A 81 -4.76 -19.73 -17.33
N HIS A 82 -4.45 -18.48 -17.67
CA HIS A 82 -3.10 -17.92 -17.90
C HIS A 82 -2.37 -18.50 -19.11
N VAL A 83 -1.16 -18.00 -19.38
CA VAL A 83 -0.36 -18.38 -20.55
C VAL A 83 -0.19 -19.90 -20.58
N ASN A 84 -0.60 -20.51 -21.70
CA ASN A 84 -0.60 -21.96 -21.96
C ASN A 84 -1.60 -22.81 -21.16
N GLY A 85 -2.58 -22.21 -20.46
CA GLY A 85 -3.61 -22.96 -19.76
C GLY A 85 -3.05 -23.87 -18.67
N ILE A 86 -2.12 -23.35 -17.88
CA ILE A 86 -1.37 -24.13 -16.89
C ILE A 86 -2.05 -24.19 -15.52
N VAL A 87 -3.03 -23.31 -15.27
CA VAL A 87 -3.65 -23.13 -13.95
C VAL A 87 -5.14 -23.45 -13.96
N GLN A 88 -5.63 -24.18 -12.96
CA GLN A 88 -7.05 -24.31 -12.64
C GLN A 88 -7.36 -23.72 -11.26
N TYR A 89 -8.57 -23.22 -11.08
CA TYR A 89 -9.02 -22.67 -9.80
C TYR A 89 -10.08 -23.55 -9.17
N GLU A 90 -9.99 -23.71 -7.85
CA GLU A 90 -10.96 -24.36 -7.00
C GLU A 90 -11.49 -23.34 -5.99
N PHE A 91 -12.81 -23.23 -5.88
CA PHE A 91 -13.50 -22.34 -4.96
C PHE A 91 -14.31 -23.18 -4.00
N HIS A 92 -14.00 -23.10 -2.70
CA HIS A 92 -14.75 -23.79 -1.66
C HIS A 92 -15.34 -22.77 -0.69
N PHE A 93 -16.66 -22.83 -0.50
CA PHE A 93 -17.37 -21.90 0.37
C PHE A 93 -17.91 -22.57 1.63
N ASN A 94 -17.46 -22.09 2.79
CA ASN A 94 -17.94 -22.57 4.08
C ASN A 94 -19.14 -21.74 4.55
N ASP A 95 -20.35 -22.26 4.34
CA ASP A 95 -21.61 -21.59 4.71
C ASP A 95 -21.70 -21.24 6.21
N ARG A 96 -21.10 -22.04 7.10
CA ARG A 96 -21.18 -21.80 8.55
C ARG A 96 -20.32 -20.63 9.01
N ARG A 97 -19.21 -20.39 8.32
CA ARG A 97 -18.23 -19.34 8.67
C ARG A 97 -18.30 -18.14 7.72
N ASN A 98 -19.15 -18.20 6.70
CA ASN A 98 -19.19 -17.22 5.60
C ASN A 98 -17.79 -16.97 5.01
N HIS A 99 -17.04 -18.05 4.79
CA HIS A 99 -15.63 -18.00 4.46
C HIS A 99 -15.36 -18.69 3.12
N LEU A 100 -14.75 -17.94 2.20
CA LEU A 100 -14.33 -18.41 0.89
C LEU A 100 -12.87 -18.85 0.95
N ILE A 101 -12.60 -20.07 0.50
CA ILE A 101 -11.27 -20.60 0.23
C ILE A 101 -11.11 -20.66 -1.28
N VAL A 102 -10.03 -20.07 -1.79
CA VAL A 102 -9.67 -20.15 -3.21
C VAL A 102 -8.33 -20.84 -3.32
N LYS A 103 -8.29 -21.91 -4.12
CA LYS A 103 -7.07 -22.64 -4.42
C LYS A 103 -6.76 -22.56 -5.90
N GLU A 104 -5.48 -22.57 -6.19
CA GLU A 104 -4.91 -22.58 -7.51
C GLU A 104 -4.09 -23.86 -7.67
N TRP A 105 -4.30 -24.58 -8.76
CA TRP A 105 -3.66 -25.85 -9.05
C TRP A 105 -2.92 -25.77 -10.39
N TYR A 106 -1.62 -26.06 -10.38
CA TYR A 106 -0.81 -26.15 -11.59
C TYR A 106 -0.90 -27.56 -12.18
N THR A 107 -1.46 -27.68 -13.38
CA THR A 107 -1.71 -28.99 -14.02
C THR A 107 -0.43 -29.75 -14.37
N GLN A 108 0.69 -29.03 -14.57
CA GLN A 108 1.95 -29.61 -14.99
C GLN A 108 2.83 -30.07 -13.83
N THR A 109 2.90 -29.29 -12.75
CA THR A 109 3.79 -29.55 -11.60
C THR A 109 3.05 -30.14 -10.40
N ASN A 110 1.72 -30.07 -10.41
CA ASN A 110 0.86 -30.40 -9.28
C ASN A 110 1.17 -29.55 -8.02
N ASP A 111 1.72 -28.35 -8.21
CA ASP A 111 1.86 -27.37 -7.14
C ASP A 111 0.51 -26.72 -6.87
N MET A 112 0.24 -26.44 -5.59
CA MET A 112 -1.02 -25.90 -5.11
C MET A 112 -0.75 -24.64 -4.30
N PHE A 113 -1.55 -23.60 -4.58
CA PHE A 113 -1.50 -22.34 -3.87
C PHE A 113 -2.87 -22.00 -3.29
N GLU A 114 -2.91 -21.53 -2.05
CA GLU A 114 -4.12 -21.01 -1.42
C GLU A 114 -4.07 -19.48 -1.35
N LEU A 115 -5.14 -18.82 -1.77
CA LEU A 115 -5.26 -17.37 -1.67
C LEU A 115 -5.52 -16.97 -0.22
N ILE A 116 -4.60 -16.21 0.35
CA ILE A 116 -4.70 -15.67 1.70
C ILE A 116 -5.39 -14.30 1.66
N PRO A 117 -6.42 -14.06 2.48
CA PRO A 117 -7.02 -12.74 2.61
C PRO A 117 -6.00 -11.67 3.03
N HIS A 118 -6.02 -10.53 2.34
CA HIS A 118 -5.12 -9.41 2.63
C HIS A 118 -5.26 -8.89 4.07
N SER A 119 -6.45 -9.05 4.68
CA SER A 119 -6.73 -8.62 6.05
C SER A 119 -5.85 -9.31 7.09
N PHE A 120 -5.30 -10.50 6.80
CA PHE A 120 -4.32 -11.16 7.67
C PHE A 120 -2.98 -10.41 7.75
N PHE A 121 -2.68 -9.56 6.77
CA PHE A 121 -1.45 -8.78 6.72
C PHE A 121 -1.65 -7.31 7.13
N GLU A 122 -2.89 -6.89 7.42
CA GLU A 122 -3.16 -5.55 7.93
C GLU A 122 -2.41 -5.33 9.24
N ASN A 123 -1.69 -4.21 9.32
CA ASN A 123 -0.81 -3.85 10.44
C ASN A 123 0.45 -4.73 10.63
N GLU A 124 0.55 -5.86 9.95
CA GLU A 124 1.74 -6.73 9.95
C GLU A 124 2.73 -6.33 8.85
N LEU A 125 2.22 -5.93 7.68
CA LEU A 125 3.02 -5.47 6.55
C LEU A 125 2.72 -4.01 6.19
N PRO A 126 3.70 -3.29 5.59
CA PRO A 126 3.42 -2.00 4.98
C PRO A 126 2.30 -2.09 3.94
N ASP A 127 1.49 -1.03 3.84
CA ASP A 127 0.28 -0.98 3.03
C ASP A 127 0.53 -1.34 1.56
N MET A 128 1.65 -0.94 0.98
CA MET A 128 2.00 -1.30 -0.40
C MET A 128 2.02 -2.82 -0.64
N PHE A 129 2.44 -3.62 0.34
CA PHE A 129 2.50 -5.08 0.22
C PHE A 129 1.12 -5.73 0.40
N VAL A 130 0.20 -5.03 1.06
CA VAL A 130 -1.16 -5.50 1.36
C VAL A 130 -2.12 -5.07 0.25
N SER A 131 -2.09 -3.79 -0.11
CA SER A 131 -3.01 -3.12 -1.02
C SER A 131 -2.75 -3.43 -2.50
N ASN A 132 -1.47 -3.57 -2.91
CA ASN A 132 -1.12 -3.74 -4.33
C ASN A 132 -0.93 -5.19 -4.77
N TYR A 133 -0.98 -6.15 -3.83
CA TYR A 133 -0.70 -7.55 -4.11
C TYR A 133 -1.84 -8.46 -3.63
N SER A 134 -1.99 -9.59 -4.33
CA SER A 134 -2.64 -10.79 -3.86
C SER A 134 -1.61 -11.74 -3.26
N HIS A 135 -2.00 -12.53 -2.25
CA HIS A 135 -1.09 -13.33 -1.44
C HIS A 135 -1.37 -14.82 -1.62
N TRP A 136 -0.46 -15.55 -2.24
CA TRP A 136 -0.66 -16.95 -2.60
C TRP A 136 0.28 -17.86 -1.81
N TRP A 137 -0.27 -18.62 -0.88
CA TRP A 137 0.49 -19.52 -0.01
C TRP A 137 0.72 -20.87 -0.67
N ASN A 138 1.99 -21.25 -0.80
CA ASN A 138 2.44 -22.57 -1.22
C ASN A 138 2.80 -23.40 0.02
N GLU A 139 2.02 -24.44 0.27
CA GLU A 139 2.20 -25.34 1.42
C GLU A 139 3.52 -26.14 1.34
N LYS A 140 3.91 -26.57 0.14
CA LYS A 140 5.11 -27.40 -0.06
C LYS A 140 6.39 -26.62 0.20
N ASP A 141 6.47 -25.40 -0.33
CA ASP A 141 7.64 -24.54 -0.17
C ASP A 141 7.63 -23.73 1.13
N GLN A 142 6.46 -23.64 1.78
CA GLN A 142 6.21 -22.82 2.97
C GLN A 142 6.53 -21.35 2.69
N THR A 143 6.00 -20.85 1.57
CA THR A 143 6.20 -19.48 1.08
C THR A 143 4.88 -18.84 0.70
N ILE A 144 4.80 -17.52 0.80
CA ILE A 144 3.67 -16.74 0.30
C ILE A 144 4.20 -15.84 -0.82
N GLU A 145 3.64 -16.01 -2.02
CA GLU A 145 3.98 -15.22 -3.19
C GLU A 145 3.11 -13.97 -3.26
N PHE A 146 3.76 -12.82 -3.48
CA PHE A 146 3.11 -11.54 -3.69
C PHE A 146 2.99 -11.33 -5.19
N ARG A 147 1.76 -11.50 -5.68
CA ARG A 147 1.38 -11.41 -7.09
C ARG A 147 0.55 -10.15 -7.33
N PRO A 148 0.52 -9.57 -8.55
CA PRO A 148 -0.40 -8.47 -8.84
C PRO A 148 -1.82 -8.74 -8.32
N VAL A 149 -2.46 -7.70 -7.79
CA VAL A 149 -3.75 -7.87 -7.12
C VAL A 149 -4.86 -8.25 -8.10
N HIS A 150 -4.82 -7.78 -9.35
CA HIS A 150 -5.90 -7.99 -10.31
C HIS A 150 -5.62 -9.16 -11.25
N PHE A 151 -6.55 -10.12 -11.28
CA PHE A 151 -6.48 -11.33 -12.11
C PHE A 151 -6.28 -11.08 -13.61
N LYS A 152 -6.72 -9.91 -14.11
CA LYS A 152 -6.61 -9.54 -15.52
C LYS A 152 -5.24 -8.96 -15.90
N ASP A 153 -4.36 -8.74 -14.93
CA ASP A 153 -3.01 -8.24 -15.20
C ASP A 153 -2.20 -9.28 -15.98
N ILE A 154 -1.49 -8.85 -17.03
CA ILE A 154 -0.74 -9.73 -17.94
C ILE A 154 0.32 -10.55 -17.18
N ASP A 155 0.85 -9.96 -16.13
CA ASP A 155 1.87 -10.49 -15.25
C ASP A 155 1.31 -11.01 -13.93
N PHE A 156 0.03 -11.38 -13.86
CA PHE A 156 -0.60 -11.88 -12.63
C PHE A 156 0.15 -13.02 -11.94
N LEU A 157 0.79 -13.92 -12.69
CA LEU A 157 1.58 -15.02 -12.12
C LEU A 157 3.02 -14.62 -11.73
N ASN A 158 3.44 -13.37 -11.99
CA ASN A 158 4.74 -12.90 -11.56
C ASN A 158 4.73 -12.68 -10.05
N LYS A 159 5.80 -13.16 -9.41
CA LYS A 159 6.06 -12.97 -7.99
C LYS A 159 7.08 -11.88 -7.80
N SER A 160 6.65 -10.69 -7.43
CA SER A 160 7.58 -9.59 -7.13
C SER A 160 8.27 -9.80 -5.78
N TYR A 161 7.54 -10.35 -4.81
CA TYR A 161 8.07 -10.63 -3.48
C TYR A 161 7.65 -12.01 -3.00
N ILE A 162 8.43 -12.56 -2.08
CA ILE A 162 8.18 -13.84 -1.41
C ILE A 162 8.36 -13.65 0.09
N LEU A 163 7.35 -14.02 0.88
CA LEU A 163 7.47 -14.21 2.32
C LEU A 163 7.78 -15.67 2.61
N SER A 164 8.90 -15.93 3.29
CA SER A 164 9.22 -17.27 3.77
C SER A 164 8.61 -17.51 5.14
N MET A 165 7.73 -18.50 5.28
CA MET A 165 7.13 -18.86 6.57
C MET A 165 8.14 -19.49 7.53
N LYS A 166 9.27 -19.99 7.01
CA LYS A 166 10.36 -20.56 7.81
C LYS A 166 11.17 -19.49 8.53
N THR A 167 11.38 -18.33 7.89
CA THR A 167 12.25 -17.26 8.42
C THR A 167 11.48 -16.00 8.83
N GLY A 168 10.26 -15.82 8.33
CA GLY A 168 9.46 -14.60 8.50
C GLY A 168 9.95 -13.42 7.65
N TYR A 169 10.89 -13.62 6.72
CA TYR A 169 11.41 -12.56 5.87
C TYR A 169 10.64 -12.43 4.56
N VAL A 170 10.34 -11.18 4.18
CA VAL A 170 9.89 -10.82 2.84
C VAL A 170 11.10 -10.42 2.01
N THR A 171 11.29 -11.08 0.87
CA THR A 171 12.37 -10.79 -0.08
C THR A 171 11.86 -10.47 -1.47
N ASN A 172 12.49 -9.54 -2.18
CA ASN A 172 12.28 -9.39 -3.62
C ASN A 172 12.83 -10.65 -4.33
N THR A 173 12.20 -11.03 -5.45
CA THR A 173 12.60 -12.16 -6.30
C THR A 173 13.75 -11.85 -7.25
N GLU A 174 14.20 -10.59 -7.31
CA GLU A 174 15.43 -10.20 -8.00
C GLU A 174 16.65 -10.96 -7.44
N THR A 175 17.31 -11.75 -8.30
CA THR A 175 18.40 -12.64 -7.91
C THR A 175 19.73 -11.93 -7.64
N VAL A 176 20.00 -10.86 -8.40
CA VAL A 176 21.30 -10.15 -8.33
C VAL A 176 21.35 -9.18 -7.17
N ASN A 177 20.23 -8.55 -6.84
CA ASN A 177 20.09 -7.53 -5.79
C ASN A 177 18.94 -7.88 -4.86
N ALA A 178 18.90 -9.11 -4.35
CA ALA A 178 17.85 -9.53 -3.43
C ALA A 178 17.82 -8.56 -2.24
N GLN A 179 16.64 -8.02 -1.96
CA GLN A 179 16.43 -7.11 -0.83
C GLN A 179 15.50 -7.75 0.17
N ILE A 180 15.74 -7.50 1.45
CA ILE A 180 14.94 -7.99 2.57
C ILE A 180 14.16 -6.82 3.17
N LEU A 181 12.86 -7.01 3.40
CA LEU A 181 12.03 -6.05 4.12
C LEU A 181 12.47 -5.93 5.58
N VAL A 182 12.74 -4.71 6.02
CA VAL A 182 12.99 -4.41 7.42
C VAL A 182 11.67 -4.43 8.17
N ASN A 183 11.61 -5.22 9.25
CA ASN A 183 10.44 -5.29 10.12
C ASN A 183 10.12 -3.90 10.72
N GLN A 184 8.89 -3.43 10.54
CA GLN A 184 8.43 -2.13 11.05
C GLN A 184 8.49 -2.04 12.58
N SER A 185 8.38 -3.15 13.29
CA SER A 185 8.50 -3.21 14.76
C SER A 185 9.94 -3.21 15.27
N SER A 186 10.93 -3.28 14.37
CA SER A 186 12.34 -3.23 14.77
C SER A 186 12.74 -1.86 15.31
N ALA A 187 13.63 -1.83 16.30
CA ALA A 187 14.17 -0.59 16.88
C ALA A 187 14.84 0.30 15.82
N PHE A 188 15.45 -0.32 14.81
CA PHE A 188 16.06 0.39 13.69
C PHE A 188 15.03 1.18 12.88
N PHE A 189 13.94 0.52 12.45
CA PHE A 189 12.86 1.18 11.70
C PHE A 189 12.23 2.29 12.54
N GLN A 190 11.87 1.99 13.79
CA GLN A 190 11.21 2.93 14.70
C GLN A 190 12.05 4.19 14.96
N SER A 191 13.37 4.04 15.10
CA SER A 191 14.30 5.15 15.29
C SER A 191 14.32 6.09 14.08
N LEU A 192 14.47 5.55 12.86
CA LEU A 192 14.48 6.37 11.65
C LEU A 192 13.11 6.99 11.36
N PHE A 193 12.04 6.22 11.54
CA PHE A 193 10.67 6.68 11.35
C PHE A 193 10.35 7.86 12.28
N SER A 194 10.51 7.69 13.59
CA SER A 194 10.18 8.73 14.58
C SER A 194 11.04 9.97 14.45
N ARG A 195 12.30 9.81 14.01
CA ARG A 195 13.22 10.95 13.87
C ARG A 195 12.94 11.80 12.64
N TYR A 196 12.64 11.16 11.51
CA TYR A 196 12.61 11.84 10.21
C TYR A 196 11.28 11.66 9.48
N PHE A 197 10.81 10.42 9.32
CA PHE A 197 9.77 10.12 8.33
C PHE A 197 8.34 10.31 8.83
N ILE A 198 8.11 10.31 10.15
CA ILE A 198 6.83 10.69 10.77
C ILE A 198 6.36 12.11 10.36
N ARG A 199 7.29 12.95 9.88
CA ARG A 199 7.01 14.31 9.41
C ARG A 199 6.39 14.34 8.01
N LEU A 200 6.40 13.23 7.28
CA LEU A 200 5.97 13.15 5.88
C LEU A 200 4.74 12.26 5.67
N ASP A 201 4.70 11.10 6.31
CA ASP A 201 3.60 10.15 6.14
C ASP A 201 3.46 9.21 7.36
N ASP A 202 2.36 8.46 7.38
CA ASP A 202 2.07 7.50 8.45
C ASP A 202 2.85 6.19 8.27
N LYS A 203 3.09 5.50 9.39
CA LYS A 203 3.88 4.26 9.45
C LYS A 203 3.51 3.22 8.37
N PRO A 204 2.23 2.91 8.08
CA PRO A 204 1.88 1.87 7.10
C PRO A 204 2.39 2.18 5.69
N TYR A 205 2.55 3.46 5.34
CA TYR A 205 2.93 3.90 4.00
C TYR A 205 4.45 4.06 3.82
N ILE A 206 5.23 3.64 4.83
CA ILE A 206 6.69 3.73 4.82
C ILE A 206 7.27 2.33 5.00
N TYR A 207 8.14 1.95 4.08
CA TYR A 207 8.83 0.67 4.13
C TYR A 207 10.32 0.83 3.84
N MET A 208 11.11 -0.10 4.35
CA MET A 208 12.56 -0.09 4.18
C MET A 208 13.03 -1.44 3.69
N MET A 209 13.83 -1.45 2.62
CA MET A 209 14.40 -2.64 2.02
C MET A 209 15.91 -2.60 2.21
N ARG A 210 16.48 -3.65 2.80
CA ARG A 210 17.93 -3.79 2.99
C ARG A 210 18.49 -4.70 1.91
N ASP A 211 19.59 -4.28 1.27
CA ASP A 211 20.31 -5.16 0.34
C ASP A 211 20.86 -6.39 1.07
N ASN A 212 20.63 -7.59 0.51
CA ASN A 212 21.07 -8.87 1.08
C ASN A 212 22.50 -9.26 0.64
N THR A 213 23.22 -8.39 -0.06
CA THR A 213 24.53 -8.73 -0.59
C THR A 213 25.60 -8.64 0.49
N PHE A 214 26.23 -9.77 0.80
CA PHE A 214 27.26 -9.91 1.84
C PHE A 214 28.53 -9.07 1.60
N GLN A 215 28.71 -8.49 0.42
CA GLN A 215 30.03 -7.97 0.00
C GLN A 215 30.16 -6.45 -0.13
N THR A 216 29.09 -5.64 -0.26
CA THR A 216 29.34 -4.23 -0.67
C THR A 216 28.37 -3.14 -0.21
N SER A 217 27.22 -3.41 0.40
CA SER A 217 26.38 -2.29 0.85
C SER A 217 25.48 -2.60 2.04
N ASN A 218 25.82 -2.06 3.22
CA ASN A 218 24.82 -1.75 4.26
C ASN A 218 23.98 -0.53 3.81
N ILE A 219 23.39 -0.63 2.62
CA ILE A 219 22.47 0.36 2.09
C ILE A 219 21.05 -0.12 2.40
N ILE A 220 20.26 0.80 2.93
CA ILE A 220 18.86 0.60 3.21
C ILE A 220 18.08 1.59 2.36
N HIS A 221 17.22 1.09 1.50
CA HIS A 221 16.35 1.87 0.64
C HIS A 221 15.06 2.13 1.42
N ILE A 222 14.72 3.40 1.59
CA ILE A 222 13.56 3.84 2.37
C ILE A 222 12.57 4.44 1.38
N HIS A 223 11.32 4.01 1.45
CA HIS A 223 10.31 4.36 0.46
C HIS A 223 9.05 4.86 1.15
N LEU A 224 8.49 5.95 0.65
CA LEU A 224 7.22 6.52 1.11
C LEU A 224 6.20 6.32 -0.01
N SER A 225 5.43 5.24 0.06
CA SER A 225 4.63 4.72 -1.08
C SER A 225 3.62 5.72 -1.61
N ARG A 226 2.93 6.46 -0.73
CA ARG A 226 1.93 7.47 -1.10
C ARG A 226 2.54 8.74 -1.69
N LEU A 227 3.78 9.08 -1.33
CA LEU A 227 4.48 10.27 -1.82
C LEU A 227 5.29 9.98 -3.08
N GLY A 228 5.63 8.71 -3.33
CA GLY A 228 6.48 8.28 -4.44
C GLY A 228 7.94 8.74 -4.34
N ILE A 229 8.36 9.22 -3.17
CA ILE A 229 9.74 9.63 -2.90
C ILE A 229 10.50 8.50 -2.19
N ALA A 230 11.81 8.45 -2.39
CA ALA A 230 12.66 7.49 -1.72
C ALA A 230 14.00 8.06 -1.27
N PHE A 231 14.58 7.39 -0.29
CA PHE A 231 15.86 7.73 0.30
C PHE A 231 16.75 6.51 0.36
N ARG A 232 18.06 6.75 0.47
CA ARG A 232 19.07 5.72 0.68
C ARG A 232 19.84 6.03 1.94
N TYR A 233 19.73 5.16 2.93
CA TYR A 233 20.53 5.22 4.13
C TYR A 233 21.80 4.40 3.96
N ASN A 234 22.95 5.04 4.14
CA ASN A 234 24.26 4.38 4.17
C ASN A 234 24.70 4.22 5.62
N ALA A 235 24.75 2.98 6.11
CA ALA A 235 25.09 2.73 7.52
C ALA A 235 26.56 3.05 7.86
N THR A 236 27.46 3.06 6.88
CA THR A 236 28.88 3.38 7.10
C THR A 236 29.08 4.87 7.35
N THR A 237 28.39 5.72 6.60
CA THR A 237 28.48 7.18 6.75
C THR A 237 27.42 7.76 7.69
N ASN A 238 26.39 6.98 8.02
CA ASN A 238 25.21 7.42 8.76
C ASN A 238 24.52 8.63 8.10
N ILE A 239 24.44 8.60 6.76
CA ILE A 239 23.82 9.63 5.93
C ILE A 239 22.62 9.03 5.21
N ILE A 240 21.51 9.77 5.20
CA ILE A 240 20.31 9.44 4.43
C ILE A 240 20.23 10.37 3.23
N MET A 241 20.48 9.86 2.04
CA MET A 241 20.48 10.62 0.79
C MET A 241 19.10 10.58 0.14
N SER A 242 18.66 11.70 -0.46
CA SER A 242 17.45 11.71 -1.28
C SER A 242 17.73 11.09 -2.64
N ARG A 243 16.78 10.33 -3.18
CA ARG A 243 16.88 9.79 -4.55
C ARG A 243 16.47 10.84 -5.58
N GLU A 244 15.49 11.68 -5.26
CA GLU A 244 14.95 12.73 -6.13
C GLU A 244 15.89 13.95 -6.19
N TYR A 245 16.64 14.20 -5.12
CA TYR A 245 17.64 15.27 -5.02
C TYR A 245 19.02 14.67 -4.70
N SER A 246 19.74 14.24 -5.74
CA SER A 246 20.97 13.45 -5.62
C SER A 246 22.12 14.15 -4.89
N ASP A 247 22.11 15.48 -4.83
CA ASP A 247 23.08 16.33 -4.15
C ASP A 247 22.73 16.62 -2.68
N MET A 248 21.62 16.06 -2.19
CA MET A 248 21.02 16.39 -0.90
C MET A 248 20.88 15.16 0.01
N CYS A 249 21.03 15.40 1.32
CA CYS A 249 20.75 14.44 2.38
C CYS A 249 19.80 15.02 3.42
N ILE A 250 19.19 14.17 4.24
CA ILE A 250 18.36 14.61 5.36
C ILE A 250 19.23 15.39 6.36
N ASP A 251 18.81 16.62 6.67
CA ASP A 251 19.49 17.45 7.67
C ASP A 251 19.36 16.79 9.06
N LYS A 252 20.46 16.68 9.81
CA LYS A 252 20.43 16.13 11.18
C LYS A 252 19.62 17.01 12.12
N HIS A 253 19.53 18.31 11.81
CA HIS A 253 18.77 19.33 12.52
C HIS A 253 17.54 19.71 11.71
N GLN A 254 16.41 19.10 12.02
CA GLN A 254 15.12 19.36 11.37
C GLN A 254 14.44 20.67 11.84
N CYS A 255 15.15 21.53 12.56
CA CYS A 255 14.65 22.84 12.98
C CYS A 255 14.87 23.85 11.86
N LEU A 256 13.77 24.42 11.35
CA LEU A 256 13.77 25.44 10.31
C LEU A 256 14.14 26.83 10.84
N GLY A 257 13.80 27.13 12.10
CA GLY A 257 13.89 28.48 12.69
C GLY A 257 12.75 29.42 12.27
N THR A 258 11.96 29.02 11.28
CA THR A 258 10.66 29.58 10.89
C THR A 258 9.60 28.47 10.87
N LEU A 259 8.34 28.80 10.59
CA LEU A 259 7.21 27.89 10.65
C LEU A 259 7.09 27.20 12.02
N THR A 260 7.30 27.98 13.09
CA THR A 260 7.36 27.48 14.46
C THR A 260 6.08 26.72 14.82
N GLY A 261 6.25 25.46 15.25
CA GLY A 261 5.13 24.57 15.56
C GLY A 261 4.72 23.64 14.42
N LEU A 262 5.20 23.86 13.18
CA LEU A 262 5.01 22.91 12.09
C LEU A 262 5.82 21.63 12.35
N SER A 263 5.11 20.52 12.55
CA SER A 263 5.72 19.20 12.72
C SER A 263 5.91 18.47 11.39
N SER A 264 5.12 18.82 10.38
CA SER A 264 5.13 18.18 9.06
C SER A 264 6.11 18.87 8.11
N GLY A 265 7.01 18.08 7.55
CA GLY A 265 8.03 18.54 6.62
C GLY A 265 9.40 17.97 6.93
N LEU A 266 10.15 17.63 5.89
CA LEU A 266 11.48 17.07 5.97
C LEU A 266 12.49 18.01 5.32
N LEU A 267 13.43 18.48 6.13
CA LEU A 267 14.50 19.35 5.70
C LEU A 267 15.67 18.54 5.15
N LEU A 268 16.15 18.94 3.98
CA LEU A 268 17.30 18.42 3.30
C LEU A 268 18.39 19.48 3.23
N SER A 269 19.62 19.05 3.42
CA SER A 269 20.82 19.87 3.26
C SER A 269 21.78 19.27 2.23
N PRO A 270 22.62 20.10 1.58
CA PRO A 270 23.64 19.62 0.67
C PRO A 270 24.54 18.56 1.33
N LEU A 271 24.97 17.59 0.54
CA LEU A 271 25.88 16.55 0.99
C LEU A 271 27.14 17.17 1.63
N PRO A 272 27.59 16.67 2.79
CA PRO A 272 28.78 17.19 3.44
C PRO A 272 30.02 16.91 2.58
N ILE A 273 30.67 17.97 2.10
CA ILE A 273 31.95 17.88 1.40
C ILE A 273 33.04 17.80 2.48
N ASN A 274 33.85 16.74 2.47
CA ASN A 274 35.03 16.56 3.35
C ASN A 274 34.76 16.57 4.87
N ASN A 275 33.59 16.10 5.33
CA ASN A 275 33.22 16.05 6.75
C ASN A 275 33.31 17.39 7.51
N GLN A 276 33.35 18.53 6.81
CA GLN A 276 33.35 19.84 7.43
C GLN A 276 31.93 20.19 7.88
N THR A 277 31.79 20.62 9.14
CA THR A 277 30.56 21.23 9.64
C THR A 277 30.41 22.59 8.97
N VAL A 278 29.53 22.66 7.97
CA VAL A 278 29.20 23.93 7.32
C VAL A 278 28.25 24.69 8.25
N GLU A 279 28.66 25.87 8.73
CA GLU A 279 27.80 26.70 9.59
C GLU A 279 26.55 27.20 8.84
N HIS A 280 26.67 27.46 7.53
CA HIS A 280 25.58 27.94 6.68
C HIS A 280 25.59 27.27 5.31
N TYR A 281 24.51 26.56 4.98
CA TYR A 281 24.36 25.96 3.67
C TYR A 281 23.99 27.03 2.63
N PRO A 282 24.47 26.93 1.37
CA PRO A 282 24.10 27.89 0.34
C PRO A 282 22.59 27.85 0.05
N TYR A 283 22.00 26.66 0.10
CA TYR A 283 20.56 26.43 0.05
C TYR A 283 20.23 25.09 0.70
N ARG A 284 19.05 24.98 1.30
CA ARG A 284 18.44 23.76 1.82
C ARG A 284 17.07 23.56 1.17
N LYS A 285 16.55 22.35 1.16
CA LYS A 285 15.22 22.04 0.60
C LYS A 285 14.30 21.50 1.68
N LEU A 286 13.11 22.06 1.82
CA LEU A 286 12.07 21.55 2.69
C LEU A 286 11.02 20.83 1.85
N ILE A 287 10.89 19.53 2.02
CA ILE A 287 9.80 18.73 1.46
C ILE A 287 8.62 18.81 2.42
N VAL A 288 7.46 19.24 1.95
CA VAL A 288 6.23 19.33 2.76
C VAL A 288 5.13 18.49 2.09
N PRO A 289 4.52 17.53 2.78
CA PRO A 289 3.42 16.77 2.20
C PRO A 289 2.23 17.69 1.90
N PHE A 290 1.44 17.36 0.87
CA PHE A 290 0.15 17.98 0.66
C PHE A 290 -0.93 17.30 1.51
N GLY A 291 -1.76 18.07 2.19
CA GLY A 291 -2.81 17.55 3.05
C GLY A 291 -3.64 18.64 3.72
N GLU A 292 -4.56 18.22 4.57
CA GLU A 292 -5.35 19.11 5.44
C GLU A 292 -4.47 19.57 6.61
N ILE A 293 -4.45 20.89 6.87
CA ILE A 293 -3.70 21.44 8.00
C ILE A 293 -4.55 21.37 9.26
N ARG A 294 -4.00 20.75 10.30
CA ARG A 294 -4.61 20.67 11.63
C ARG A 294 -3.76 21.43 12.63
N CYS A 295 -4.43 22.21 13.45
CA CYS A 295 -3.82 23.03 14.48
C CYS A 295 -4.31 22.55 15.84
N GLU A 296 -3.37 22.09 16.67
CA GLU A 296 -3.66 21.61 18.02
C GLU A 296 -2.93 22.50 19.03
N ARG A 297 -3.67 22.95 20.05
CA ARG A 297 -3.12 23.71 21.16
C ARG A 297 -2.73 22.76 22.28
N ILE A 298 -1.45 22.63 22.54
CA ILE A 298 -0.94 21.87 23.68
C ILE A 298 -1.00 22.77 24.91
N PHE A 299 -1.61 22.29 26.00
CA PHE A 299 -1.91 23.08 27.20
C PHE A 299 -0.67 23.67 27.90
N ASP A 300 0.54 23.18 27.61
CA ASP A 300 1.82 23.63 28.19
C ASP A 300 2.85 24.12 27.17
N ALA A 301 2.50 24.22 25.87
CA ALA A 301 3.43 24.71 24.85
C ALA A 301 3.24 26.22 24.61
N SER A 302 4.35 26.93 24.39
CA SER A 302 4.33 28.35 24.01
C SER A 302 3.73 28.60 22.61
N HIS A 303 3.62 27.54 21.79
CA HIS A 303 3.19 27.61 20.40
C HIS A 303 2.25 26.46 20.06
N GLN A 304 1.31 26.67 19.13
CA GLN A 304 0.45 25.60 18.63
C GLN A 304 1.26 24.60 17.79
N THR A 305 0.85 23.34 17.81
CA THR A 305 1.39 22.32 16.90
C THR A 305 0.55 22.29 15.63
N VAL A 306 1.22 22.38 14.50
CA VAL A 306 0.62 22.35 13.17
C VAL A 306 1.06 21.08 12.48
N THR A 307 0.11 20.20 12.18
CA THR A 307 0.32 18.95 11.46
C THR A 307 -0.37 19.03 10.10
N ILE A 308 0.16 18.31 9.13
CA ILE A 308 -0.46 18.13 7.81
C ILE A 308 -0.92 16.69 7.72
N GLN A 309 -2.24 16.50 7.74
CA GLN A 309 -2.85 15.18 7.60
C GLN A 309 -3.13 14.88 6.14
N ARG A 310 -2.56 13.78 5.65
CA ARG A 310 -2.77 13.31 4.28
C ARG A 310 -4.01 12.42 4.23
N SER A 311 -4.92 12.66 3.28
CA SER A 311 -6.03 11.74 3.01
C SER A 311 -5.55 10.51 2.24
N SER A 312 -6.09 9.32 2.56
CA SER A 312 -5.82 8.08 1.81
C SER A 312 -6.47 8.06 0.41
N SER A 313 -7.20 9.10 0.03
CA SER A 313 -7.77 9.24 -1.31
C SER A 313 -6.70 9.33 -2.40
N ILE A 314 -7.00 8.74 -3.57
CA ILE A 314 -6.13 8.75 -4.77
C ILE A 314 -5.72 10.17 -5.17
N SER A 315 -6.58 11.17 -4.95
CA SER A 315 -6.31 12.57 -5.27
C SER A 315 -5.14 13.19 -4.50
N PHE A 316 -4.63 12.55 -3.44
CA PHE A 316 -3.49 13.03 -2.64
C PHE A 316 -2.20 12.23 -2.91
N LEU A 317 -2.25 11.20 -3.76
CA LEU A 317 -1.08 10.41 -4.14
C LEU A 317 -0.07 11.28 -4.91
N HIS A 318 1.21 11.10 -4.60
CA HIS A 318 2.33 11.81 -5.22
C HIS A 318 2.32 13.34 -5.07
N GLN A 319 1.49 13.88 -4.16
CA GLN A 319 1.40 15.32 -3.94
C GLN A 319 2.20 15.76 -2.72
N TYR A 320 3.22 16.57 -2.98
CA TYR A 320 4.03 17.29 -2.01
C TYR A 320 4.57 18.58 -2.64
N PHE A 321 4.98 19.51 -1.80
CA PHE A 321 5.67 20.73 -2.21
C PHE A 321 7.12 20.68 -1.79
N VAL A 322 7.97 21.35 -2.56
CA VAL A 322 9.35 21.61 -2.20
C VAL A 322 9.56 23.10 -2.10
N PHE A 323 10.13 23.52 -0.98
CA PHE A 323 10.49 24.89 -0.71
C PHE A 323 12.00 25.01 -0.56
N ILE A 324 12.58 26.08 -1.10
CA ILE A 324 14.00 26.38 -0.99
C ILE A 324 14.20 27.33 0.19
N LEU A 325 15.07 26.93 1.11
CA LEU A 325 15.61 27.79 2.16
C LEU A 325 16.96 28.34 1.70
N ASN A 326 17.11 29.65 1.71
CA ASN A 326 18.39 30.31 1.50
C ASN A 326 18.89 30.89 2.84
N ASP A 327 19.88 30.25 3.45
CA ASP A 327 20.36 30.63 4.79
C ASP A 327 21.08 31.98 4.83
N ARG A 328 21.60 32.44 3.68
CA ARG A 328 22.25 33.76 3.56
C ARG A 328 21.22 34.87 3.45
N LEU A 329 20.21 34.67 2.61
CA LEU A 329 19.14 35.65 2.42
C LEU A 329 18.08 35.58 3.51
N LYS A 330 18.05 34.50 4.29
CA LYS A 330 17.01 34.18 5.28
C LYS A 330 15.61 34.18 4.65
N ILE A 331 15.48 33.49 3.52
CA ILE A 331 14.21 33.43 2.77
C ILE A 331 13.81 31.97 2.56
N LEU A 332 12.52 31.70 2.77
CA LEU A 332 11.83 30.48 2.36
C LEU A 332 10.94 30.78 1.13
N GLN A 333 11.14 30.06 0.03
CA GLN A 333 10.46 30.31 -1.25
C GLN A 333 9.99 29.00 -1.92
N SER A 334 8.95 29.09 -2.74
CA SER A 334 8.50 27.97 -3.58
C SER A 334 9.30 27.86 -4.87
N THR A 335 9.45 26.63 -5.37
CA THR A 335 10.17 26.29 -6.61
C THR A 335 9.31 26.49 -7.87
N ASP A 336 8.52 27.56 -7.97
CA ASP A 336 7.86 28.01 -9.22
C ASP A 336 6.43 27.52 -9.54
N SER A 337 5.66 27.04 -8.55
CA SER A 337 4.20 26.83 -8.74
C SER A 337 3.38 27.87 -7.95
N PRO A 338 2.38 28.56 -8.56
CA PRO A 338 1.50 29.47 -7.82
C PRO A 338 0.81 28.77 -6.64
N THR A 339 0.37 27.52 -6.83
CA THR A 339 -0.18 26.68 -5.78
C THR A 339 0.80 26.46 -4.63
N GLY A 340 2.09 26.32 -4.92
CA GLY A 340 3.13 26.20 -3.91
C GLY A 340 3.33 27.48 -3.10
N TRP A 341 3.23 28.66 -3.72
CA TRP A 341 3.26 29.94 -3.00
C TRP A 341 2.07 30.09 -2.07
N LEU A 342 0.85 29.78 -2.55
CA LEU A 342 -0.37 29.78 -1.75
C LEU A 342 -0.27 28.76 -0.60
N TYR A 343 0.21 27.57 -0.90
CA TYR A 343 0.38 26.51 0.10
C TYR A 343 1.51 26.81 1.07
N LEU A 344 2.49 27.66 0.75
CA LEU A 344 3.50 28.12 1.70
C LEU A 344 2.98 29.24 2.61
N ALA A 345 2.17 30.15 2.05
CA ALA A 345 1.56 31.23 2.82
C ALA A 345 0.66 30.70 3.95
N LEU A 346 -0.05 29.59 3.69
CA LEU A 346 -0.96 29.00 4.67
C LEU A 346 -0.24 28.51 5.96
N PRO A 347 0.80 27.65 5.92
CA PRO A 347 1.66 27.32 7.05
C PRO A 347 2.19 28.54 7.78
N HIS A 348 2.63 29.59 7.09
CA HIS A 348 3.07 30.83 7.73
C HIS A 348 1.95 31.53 8.50
N ALA A 349 0.74 31.58 7.92
CA ALA A 349 -0.42 32.17 8.57
C ALA A 349 -0.83 31.38 9.82
N VAL A 350 -0.79 30.05 9.79
CA VAL A 350 -1.19 29.23 10.95
C VAL A 350 -0.10 29.07 12.00
N THR A 351 1.18 29.08 11.63
CA THR A 351 2.30 29.04 12.60
C THR A 351 2.63 30.41 13.17
N SER A 352 1.79 31.42 12.91
CA SER A 352 2.03 32.79 13.35
C SER A 352 2.05 32.89 14.87
N HIS A 353 3.17 33.36 15.41
CA HIS A 353 3.30 33.81 16.78
C HIS A 353 3.42 35.34 16.78
N PRO A 354 3.02 36.05 17.86
CA PRO A 354 3.22 37.51 17.96
C PRO A 354 4.69 37.95 17.94
N LEU A 355 5.64 37.02 18.05
CA LEU A 355 7.06 37.33 17.99
C LEU A 355 7.61 36.97 16.61
N PRO A 356 8.50 37.80 16.04
CA PRO A 356 9.21 37.46 14.82
C PRO A 356 9.97 36.14 14.98
N ASP A 357 9.98 35.32 13.93
CA ASP A 357 10.73 34.07 13.95
C ASP A 357 12.25 34.32 13.87
N GLN A 358 13.04 33.37 14.37
CA GLN A 358 14.49 33.52 14.49
C GLN A 358 15.20 33.49 13.13
N TYR A 359 14.55 32.96 12.10
CA TYR A 359 15.18 32.76 10.81
C TYR A 359 15.01 33.99 9.92
N MET A 360 13.78 34.42 9.66
CA MET A 360 13.43 35.55 8.80
C MET A 360 13.37 36.89 9.53
N GLY A 361 13.22 36.88 10.86
CA GLY A 361 13.03 38.12 11.63
C GLY A 361 11.69 38.80 11.35
N MET A 362 10.70 38.04 10.85
CA MET A 362 9.32 38.49 10.60
C MET A 362 8.34 37.53 11.29
N THR A 363 7.13 38.00 11.58
CA THR A 363 6.06 37.12 12.05
C THR A 363 5.52 36.25 10.91
N GLY A 364 4.94 35.10 11.24
CA GLY A 364 4.30 34.22 10.25
C GLY A 364 3.18 34.94 9.47
N MET A 365 2.42 35.81 10.14
CA MET A 365 1.36 36.60 9.49
C MET A 365 1.93 37.58 8.46
N GLU A 366 2.95 38.38 8.83
CA GLU A 366 3.59 39.32 7.91
C GLU A 366 4.16 38.58 6.69
N ARG A 367 4.80 37.43 6.92
CA ARG A 367 5.33 36.61 5.82
C ARG A 367 4.21 36.08 4.93
N ALA A 368 3.12 35.57 5.50
CA ALA A 368 1.99 35.07 4.72
C ALA A 368 1.43 36.16 3.79
N PHE A 369 1.18 37.36 4.30
CA PHE A 369 0.74 38.49 3.47
C PHE A 369 1.76 38.89 2.40
N GLN A 370 3.05 38.87 2.73
CA GLN A 370 4.11 39.16 1.77
C GLN A 370 4.11 38.14 0.61
N LEU A 371 3.90 36.85 0.91
CA LEU A 371 3.82 35.80 -0.10
C LEU A 371 2.58 35.97 -0.99
N LEU A 372 1.41 36.21 -0.38
CA LEU A 372 0.14 36.42 -1.11
C LEU A 372 0.15 37.67 -2.01
N ASN A 373 0.90 38.71 -1.63
CA ASN A 373 1.03 39.94 -2.43
C ASN A 373 2.23 39.92 -3.39
N SER A 374 2.99 38.83 -3.43
CA SER A 374 4.14 38.70 -4.34
C SER A 374 3.66 38.30 -5.74
N ALA A 375 4.41 38.69 -6.78
CA ALA A 375 4.11 38.35 -8.17
C ALA A 375 4.20 36.84 -8.50
N GLY A 376 4.51 35.99 -7.52
CA GLY A 376 4.52 34.53 -7.65
C GLY A 376 3.19 33.85 -7.30
N CYS A 377 2.23 34.58 -6.71
CA CYS A 377 0.86 34.12 -6.46
C CYS A 377 -0.07 34.41 -7.63
#